data_AF-A0A2M7Z9S2-F1
#
_entry.id   AF-A0A2M7Z9S2-F1
#
_cell.length_a   1.000
_cell.length_b   1.000
_cell.length_c   1.000
_cell.angle_alpha   90.00
_cell.angle_beta   90.00
_cell.angle_gamma   90.00
#
_symmetry.space_group_name_H-M   'P 1'
#
loop_
_entity.id
_entity.type
_entity.pdbx_description
1 polymer ?
#
loop_
_entity_poly.entity_id
_entity_poly.type
_entity_poly.pdbx_seq_one_letter_code
_entity_poly.pdbx_strand_id
1 'polypeptide(L)'
;MNILDNFAEIKKLDSSNMLVSIDLLSKQIEQAWVEVKQVDIPADYKKVKKVVVNGMGGSGLGTHIIQSIYFKKLKIPLGNIHSYDLPGMVDKDTLYILSSYSGNTE
;
A
#
# COMPACT_ATOMS: atom_id res chain seq x y z
N MET A 1 -19.54 25.70 20.31
CA MET A 1 -18.86 24.47 19.86
C MET A 1 -19.04 24.41 18.36
N ASN A 2 -17.96 24.46 17.57
CA ASN A 2 -18.08 24.40 16.11
C ASN A 2 -18.53 22.97 15.72
N ILE A 3 -19.18 22.81 14.57
CA ILE A 3 -19.58 21.49 14.06
C ILE A 3 -18.38 20.53 13.95
N LEU A 4 -17.17 21.08 13.77
CA LEU A 4 -15.90 20.35 13.69
C LEU A 4 -15.49 19.64 14.99
N ASP A 5 -16.02 20.04 16.16
CA ASP A 5 -15.73 19.42 17.46
C ASP A 5 -16.89 18.56 17.98
N ASN A 6 -17.97 18.44 17.20
CA ASN A 6 -19.16 17.73 17.61
C ASN A 6 -19.19 16.30 17.05
N PHE A 7 -18.67 15.35 17.82
CA PHE A 7 -18.64 13.93 17.46
C PHE A 7 -20.01 13.34 17.08
N ALA A 8 -21.10 13.80 17.70
CA ALA A 8 -22.43 13.30 17.39
C ALA A 8 -22.89 13.73 15.98
N GLU A 9 -22.57 14.96 15.56
CA GLU A 9 -22.87 15.44 14.21
C GLU A 9 -21.93 14.84 13.17
N ILE A 10 -20.63 14.71 13.48
CA ILE A 10 -19.66 14.03 12.60
C ILE A 10 -20.11 12.60 12.32
N LYS A 11 -20.53 11.86 13.34
CA LYS A 11 -20.98 10.47 13.20
C LYS A 11 -22.22 10.32 12.31
N LYS A 12 -23.09 11.33 12.23
CA LYS A 12 -24.24 11.30 11.31
C LYS A 12 -23.83 11.42 9.85
N LEU A 13 -22.71 12.11 9.57
CA LEU A 13 -22.19 12.34 8.22
C LEU A 13 -21.17 11.27 7.80
N ASP A 14 -20.48 10.66 8.75
CA ASP A 14 -19.44 9.64 8.53
C ASP A 14 -20.02 8.24 8.26
N SER A 15 -20.72 8.12 7.12
CA SER A 15 -21.36 6.87 6.69
C SER A 15 -20.38 5.69 6.48
N SER A 16 -19.08 5.99 6.30
CA SER A 16 -18.02 5.01 6.07
C SER A 16 -17.14 4.77 7.30
N ASN A 17 -17.47 5.37 8.45
CA ASN A 17 -16.73 5.22 9.70
C ASN A 17 -15.24 5.61 9.61
N MET A 18 -14.92 6.60 8.78
CA MET A 18 -13.58 7.11 8.52
C MET A 18 -12.91 7.65 9.78
N LEU A 19 -13.68 8.29 10.68
CA LEU A 19 -13.13 8.84 11.92
C LEU A 19 -12.49 7.74 12.77
N VAL A 20 -13.15 6.58 12.87
CA VAL A 20 -12.62 5.42 13.60
C VAL A 20 -11.39 4.86 12.89
N SER A 21 -11.41 4.77 11.55
CA SER A 21 -10.24 4.32 10.78
C SER A 21 -9.01 5.20 11.01
N ILE A 22 -9.19 6.51 11.15
CA ILE A 22 -8.11 7.46 11.47
C ILE A 22 -7.63 7.27 12.91
N ASP A 23 -8.55 7.16 13.87
CA ASP A 23 -8.23 6.97 15.30
C ASP A 23 -7.45 5.66 15.55
N LEU A 24 -7.72 4.64 14.74
CA LEU A 24 -7.06 3.33 14.82
C LEU A 24 -5.74 3.25 14.05
N LEU A 25 -5.22 4.33 13.46
CA LEU A 25 -4.04 4.28 12.59
C LEU A 25 -2.80 3.68 13.30
N SER A 26 -2.55 4.06 14.56
CA SER A 26 -1.41 3.51 15.33
C SER A 26 -1.51 2.00 15.49
N LYS A 27 -2.69 1.49 15.85
CA LYS A 27 -2.95 0.06 16.00
C LYS A 27 -2.84 -0.69 14.67
N GLN A 28 -3.28 -0.08 13.56
CA GLN A 28 -3.12 -0.66 12.23
C GLN A 28 -1.64 -0.80 11.85
N ILE A 29 -0.81 0.19 12.18
CA ILE A 29 0.65 0.13 11.96
C ILE A 29 1.28 -0.97 12.82
N GLU A 30 0.92 -1.04 14.11
CA GLU A 30 1.40 -2.09 15.01
C GLU A 30 1.03 -3.49 14.52
N GLN A 31 -0.22 -3.68 14.11
CA GLN A 31 -0.71 -4.94 13.56
C GLN A 31 0.07 -5.34 12.31
N ALA A 32 0.18 -4.43 11.32
CA ALA A 32 0.92 -4.68 10.10
C ALA A 32 2.40 -5.04 10.38
N TRP A 33 3.01 -4.40 11.38
CA TRP A 33 4.39 -4.70 11.79
C TRP A 33 4.56 -6.08 12.43
N VAL A 34 3.55 -6.56 13.15
CA VAL A 34 3.55 -7.92 13.72
C VAL A 34 3.32 -8.97 12.63
N GLU A 35 2.38 -8.72 11.73
CA GLU A 35 2.04 -9.65 10.64
C GLU A 35 3.16 -9.78 9.62
N VAL A 36 3.79 -8.67 9.20
CA VAL A 36 4.85 -8.71 8.18
C VAL A 36 6.06 -9.55 8.63
N LYS A 37 6.32 -9.64 9.94
CA LYS A 37 7.40 -10.47 10.49
C LYS A 37 7.15 -11.97 10.33
N GLN A 38 5.91 -12.36 10.11
CA GLN A 38 5.50 -13.75 9.92
C GLN A 38 5.48 -14.16 8.45
N VAL A 39 5.62 -13.19 7.54
CA VAL A 39 5.66 -13.45 6.09
C VAL A 39 7.00 -14.11 5.75
N ASP A 40 6.94 -15.36 5.29
CA ASP A 40 8.09 -16.03 4.70
C ASP A 40 8.23 -15.60 3.23
N ILE A 41 9.41 -15.10 2.87
CA ILE A 41 9.70 -14.64 1.52
C ILE A 41 10.54 -15.72 0.83
N PRO A 42 10.02 -16.38 -0.22
CA PRO A 42 10.74 -17.43 -0.92
C PRO A 42 12.12 -16.96 -1.40
N ALA A 43 13.15 -17.78 -1.16
CA ALA A 43 14.53 -17.43 -1.52
C ALA A 43 14.71 -17.14 -3.02
N ASP A 44 13.87 -17.73 -3.87
CA ASP A 44 13.87 -17.51 -5.32
C ASP A 44 13.55 -16.07 -5.71
N TYR A 45 12.84 -15.30 -4.88
CA TYR A 45 12.58 -13.88 -5.14
C TYR A 45 13.86 -13.02 -5.08
N LYS A 46 14.97 -13.54 -4.55
CA LYS A 46 16.28 -12.87 -4.65
C LYS A 46 16.82 -12.83 -6.10
N LYS A 47 16.28 -13.64 -7.01
CA LYS A 47 16.73 -13.74 -8.41
C LYS A 47 16.08 -12.71 -9.33
N VAL A 48 15.01 -12.05 -8.88
CA VAL A 48 14.30 -11.05 -9.70
C VAL A 48 15.19 -9.85 -9.96
N LYS A 49 15.04 -9.25 -11.14
CA LYS A 49 15.87 -8.13 -11.60
C LYS A 49 15.15 -6.79 -11.50
N LYS A 50 13.84 -6.81 -11.29
CA LYS A 50 13.01 -5.61 -11.11
C LYS A 50 11.77 -5.97 -10.29
N VAL A 51 11.32 -5.01 -9.50
CA VAL A 51 10.05 -5.08 -8.78
C VAL A 51 9.12 -4.04 -9.38
N VAL A 52 7.87 -4.41 -9.59
CA VAL A 52 6.83 -3.49 -10.02
C VAL A 52 5.66 -3.66 -9.07
N VAL A 53 5.29 -2.58 -8.39
CA VAL A 53 4.06 -2.53 -7.59
C VAL A 53 3.02 -1.80 -8.42
N ASN A 54 1.86 -2.42 -8.62
CA ASN A 54 0.70 -1.80 -9.23
C ASN A 54 -0.40 -1.65 -8.19
N GLY A 55 -0.87 -0.42 -7.99
CA GLY A 55 -1.93 -0.13 -7.04
C GLY A 55 -2.59 1.21 -7.32
N MET A 56 -3.90 1.19 -7.49
CA MET A 56 -4.68 2.40 -7.77
C MET A 56 -4.78 3.31 -6.55
N GLY A 57 -4.70 4.63 -6.78
CA GLY A 57 -4.88 5.66 -5.76
C GLY A 57 -4.00 5.44 -4.53
N GLY A 58 -4.64 5.36 -3.36
CA GLY A 58 -3.96 5.14 -2.08
C GLY A 58 -3.13 3.86 -2.01
N SER A 59 -3.45 2.85 -2.80
CA SER A 59 -2.78 1.54 -2.75
C SER A 59 -1.34 1.57 -3.25
N GLY A 60 -0.94 2.61 -4.00
CA GLY A 60 0.44 2.84 -4.41
C GLY A 60 1.25 3.75 -3.46
N LEU A 61 0.66 4.26 -2.38
CA LEU A 61 1.35 5.15 -1.45
C LEU A 61 2.51 4.48 -0.71
N GLY A 62 2.36 3.21 -0.33
CA GLY A 62 3.43 2.46 0.33
C GLY A 62 4.69 2.38 -0.54
N THR A 63 4.53 2.10 -1.83
CA THR A 63 5.63 2.10 -2.81
C THR A 63 6.25 3.48 -2.96
N HIS A 64 5.43 4.53 -3.00
CA HIS A 64 5.92 5.91 -3.08
C HIS A 64 6.80 6.29 -1.89
N ILE A 65 6.41 5.91 -0.67
CA ILE A 65 7.23 6.10 0.54
C ILE A 65 8.56 5.35 0.44
N ILE A 66 8.53 4.07 0.01
CA ILE A 66 9.74 3.26 -0.15
C ILE A 66 10.69 3.90 -1.17
N GLN A 67 10.19 4.29 -2.34
CA GLN A 67 10.98 4.96 -3.36
C GLN A 67 11.59 6.26 -2.82
N SER A 68 10.80 7.07 -2.10
CA SER A 68 11.26 8.36 -1.58
C SER A 68 12.39 8.22 -0.57
N ILE A 69 12.30 7.25 0.34
CA ILE A 69 13.30 7.04 1.41
C ILE A 69 14.54 6.30 0.88
N TYR A 70 14.32 5.30 0.02
CA TYR A 70 15.36 4.35 -0.37
C TYR A 70 15.87 4.51 -1.79
N PHE A 71 15.47 5.55 -2.54
CA PHE A 71 15.83 5.74 -3.95
C PHE A 71 17.28 5.38 -4.28
N LYS A 72 18.25 5.94 -3.53
CA LYS A 72 19.69 5.73 -3.74
C LYS A 72 20.23 4.39 -3.21
N LYS A 73 19.44 3.66 -2.43
CA LYS A 73 19.79 2.38 -1.78
C LYS A 73 19.13 1.17 -2.44
N LEU A 74 18.16 1.38 -3.34
CA LEU A 74 17.54 0.31 -4.10
C LEU A 74 18.59 -0.38 -4.99
N LYS A 75 18.67 -1.71 -4.87
CA LYS A 75 19.65 -2.53 -5.62
C LYS A 75 19.15 -2.95 -7.00
N ILE A 76 17.84 -2.93 -7.18
CA ILE A 76 17.15 -3.23 -8.44
C ILE A 76 16.06 -2.18 -8.65
N PRO A 77 15.63 -1.93 -9.90
CA PRO A 77 14.55 -0.99 -10.18
C PRO A 77 13.26 -1.37 -9.44
N LEU A 78 12.61 -0.35 -8.87
CA LEU A 78 11.28 -0.44 -8.27
C LEU A 78 10.34 0.48 -9.03
N GLY A 79 9.41 -0.09 -9.80
CA GLY A 79 8.34 0.63 -10.48
C GLY A 79 7.12 0.80 -9.58
N ASN A 80 6.46 1.96 -9.66
CA ASN A 80 5.16 2.21 -9.06
C ASN A 80 4.19 2.57 -10.18
N ILE A 81 3.20 1.71 -10.42
CA ILE A 81 2.24 1.83 -11.52
C ILE A 81 0.84 2.06 -10.94
N HIS A 82 0.10 2.93 -11.60
CA HIS A 82 -1.29 3.24 -11.28
C HIS A 82 -2.12 3.01 -12.53
N SER A 83 -2.27 1.74 -12.93
CA SER A 83 -2.93 1.35 -14.16
C SER A 83 -3.71 0.06 -13.95
N TYR A 84 -4.84 -0.06 -14.64
CA TYR A 84 -5.61 -1.31 -14.71
C TYR A 84 -4.92 -2.34 -15.63
N ASP A 85 -4.10 -1.88 -16.58
CA ASP A 85 -3.40 -2.77 -17.51
C ASP A 85 -2.07 -3.31 -16.96
N LEU A 86 -1.72 -4.53 -17.36
CA LEU A 86 -0.40 -5.11 -17.14
C LEU A 86 0.66 -4.37 -17.97
N PRO A 87 1.68 -3.76 -17.37
CA PRO A 87 2.73 -3.09 -18.14
C PRO A 87 3.52 -4.07 -19.00
N GLY A 88 3.72 -3.75 -20.28
CA GLY A 88 4.50 -4.59 -21.21
C GLY A 88 5.96 -4.83 -20.82
N MET A 89 6.48 -4.12 -19.81
CA MET A 89 7.82 -4.34 -19.25
C MET A 89 7.90 -5.54 -18.29
N VAL A 90 6.77 -6.13 -17.89
CA VAL A 90 6.71 -7.29 -16.99
C VAL A 90 7.16 -8.54 -17.75
N ASP A 91 8.08 -9.29 -17.15
CA ASP A 91 8.67 -10.51 -17.70
C ASP A 91 9.00 -11.53 -16.61
N LYS A 92 9.60 -12.67 -17.00
CA LYS A 92 10.02 -13.74 -16.09
C LYS A 92 11.00 -13.33 -14.98
N ASP A 93 11.68 -12.18 -15.13
CA ASP A 93 12.65 -11.68 -14.15
C ASP A 93 12.01 -10.57 -13.27
N THR A 94 10.68 -10.42 -13.30
CA THR A 94 9.91 -9.40 -12.56
C THR A 94 9.19 -9.98 -11.37
N LEU A 95 9.35 -9.35 -10.19
CA LEU A 95 8.39 -9.51 -9.10
C LEU A 95 7.28 -8.48 -9.29
N TYR A 96 6.09 -8.94 -9.67
CA TYR A 96 4.91 -8.08 -9.87
C TYR A 96 4.01 -8.18 -8.63
N ILE A 97 3.81 -7.05 -7.94
CA ILE A 97 3.02 -6.96 -6.70
C ILE A 97 1.77 -6.14 -6.99
N LEU A 98 0.60 -6.73 -6.71
CA LEU A 98 -0.68 -6.04 -6.79
C LEU A 98 -1.09 -5.56 -5.39
N SER A 99 -1.38 -4.27 -5.27
CA SER A 99 -1.83 -3.64 -4.02
C SER A 99 -3.24 -3.09 -4.24
N SER A 100 -4.22 -3.66 -3.56
CA SER A 100 -5.61 -3.19 -3.56
C SER A 100 -6.21 -3.35 -2.17
N TYR A 101 -6.82 -2.27 -1.67
CA TYR A 101 -7.55 -2.31 -0.41
C TYR A 101 -8.83 -3.15 -0.51
N SER A 102 -9.59 -3.04 -1.60
CA SER A 102 -10.86 -3.76 -1.75
C SER A 102 -10.69 -5.20 -2.21
N GLY A 103 -9.53 -5.54 -2.79
CA GLY A 103 -9.30 -6.82 -3.47
C GLY A 103 -10.10 -7.00 -4.76
N ASN A 104 -10.93 -6.02 -5.11
CA ASN A 104 -11.86 -6.05 -6.25
C ASN A 104 -11.57 -4.93 -7.26
N THR A 105 -10.38 -4.31 -7.17
CA THR A 105 -9.94 -3.38 -8.22
C THR A 105 -9.73 -4.19 -9.49
N GLU A 106 -10.40 -3.78 -10.56
CA GLU A 106 -10.38 -4.42 -11.89
C GLU A 106 -8.97 -4.63 -12.43
#